data_AF-A0A2M7THD5-F1
#
_entry.id   AF-A0A2M7THD5-F1
#
_cell.length_a   1.000
_cell.length_b   1.000
_cell.length_c   1.000
_cell.angle_alpha   90.00
_cell.angle_beta   90.00
_cell.angle_gamma   90.00
#
_symmetry.space_group_name_H-M   'P 1'
#
loop_
_entity.id
_entity.type
_entity.pdbx_description
1 polymer ?
#
loop_
_entity_poly.entity_id
_entity_poly.type
_entity_poly.pdbx_seq_one_letter_code
_entity_poly.pdbx_strand_id
1 'polypeptide(L)'
;MLLISHLYTALRLVNVASPSDQSVYYLNSILPDIRYTASINRERTHIDIDLTPQVFADYIDAYKGYSLHLLIDANVSRWDLLNKIKLQYPFFLRQILKTSIINIVLEVYCLEKIKLQPSIFLSKDYLSVYQDLGISKDDLEDFVAKMEPFMSSYSFAEVEKVMLSDEKLAHNPKIKNYIKIGRLILNNAHIKQYLIGKVDPLYETFLIDLSKEYAKVIGVR
;
A
#
# COMPACT_ATOMS: atom_id res chain seq x y z
N MET A 1 -0.49 4.25 7.12
CA MET A 1 -0.75 4.50 5.71
C MET A 1 0.43 3.95 4.95
N LEU A 2 0.17 2.92 4.16
CA LEU A 2 1.16 2.10 3.47
C LEU A 2 0.77 1.95 1.98
N LEU A 3 0.19 3.00 1.40
CA LEU A 3 -0.44 2.94 0.08
C LEU A 3 0.56 2.58 -1.03
N ILE A 4 1.74 3.20 -1.03
CA ILE A 4 2.75 2.97 -2.07
C ILE A 4 3.35 1.58 -1.90
N SER A 5 3.59 1.14 -0.67
CA SER A 5 4.11 -0.20 -0.41
C SER A 5 3.10 -1.30 -0.73
N HIS A 6 1.79 -1.08 -0.52
CA HIS A 6 0.73 -1.99 -1.00
C HIS A 6 0.82 -2.16 -2.52
N LEU A 7 0.82 -1.04 -3.25
CA LEU A 7 0.85 -1.07 -4.70
C LEU A 7 2.14 -1.68 -5.26
N TYR A 8 3.29 -1.26 -4.71
CA TYR A 8 4.58 -1.80 -5.12
C TYR A 8 4.65 -3.32 -4.89
N THR A 9 4.12 -3.80 -3.78
CA THR A 9 4.05 -5.23 -3.49
C THR A 9 3.13 -5.97 -4.46
N ALA A 10 1.97 -5.39 -4.78
CA ALA A 10 1.06 -5.94 -5.78
C ALA A 10 1.74 -6.09 -7.14
N LEU A 11 2.48 -5.08 -7.59
CA LEU A 11 3.31 -5.15 -8.81
C LEU A 11 4.35 -6.29 -8.74
N ARG A 12 5.00 -6.47 -7.60
CA ARG A 12 6.02 -7.52 -7.42
C ARG A 12 5.43 -8.93 -7.38
N LEU A 13 4.18 -9.08 -6.92
CA LEU A 13 3.52 -10.36 -6.73
C LEU A 13 2.40 -10.66 -7.75
N VAL A 14 2.23 -9.81 -8.77
CA VAL A 14 1.21 -10.00 -9.81
C VAL A 14 1.36 -11.34 -10.54
N ASN A 15 2.59 -11.80 -10.79
CA ASN A 15 2.84 -13.09 -11.44
C ASN A 15 2.44 -14.28 -10.55
N VAL A 16 2.58 -14.14 -9.22
CA VAL A 16 2.09 -15.15 -8.26
C VAL A 16 0.57 -15.20 -8.30
N ALA A 17 -0.08 -14.03 -8.36
CA ALA A 17 -1.53 -13.92 -8.45
C ALA A 17 -2.09 -14.43 -9.78
N SER A 18 -1.36 -14.21 -10.88
CA SER A 18 -1.81 -14.46 -12.26
C SER A 18 -3.27 -14.03 -12.48
N PRO A 19 -3.62 -12.75 -12.28
CA PRO A 19 -4.99 -12.29 -12.45
C PRO A 19 -5.37 -12.28 -13.93
N SER A 20 -6.63 -12.59 -14.24
CA SER A 20 -7.15 -12.45 -15.60
C SER A 20 -7.28 -10.97 -16.01
N ASP A 21 -7.65 -10.12 -15.05
CA ASP A 21 -7.69 -8.67 -15.17
C ASP A 21 -6.79 -8.03 -14.11
N GLN A 22 -5.64 -7.53 -14.56
CA GLN A 22 -4.69 -6.84 -13.70
C GLN A 22 -5.25 -5.52 -13.13
N SER A 23 -6.14 -4.84 -13.83
CA SER A 23 -6.69 -3.55 -13.40
C SER A 23 -7.61 -3.70 -12.19
N VAL A 24 -8.40 -4.78 -12.16
CA VAL A 24 -9.20 -5.18 -11.00
C VAL A 24 -8.29 -5.63 -9.85
N TYR A 25 -7.28 -6.45 -10.12
CA TYR A 25 -6.31 -6.88 -9.12
C TYR A 25 -5.61 -5.70 -8.42
N TYR A 26 -5.05 -4.75 -9.19
CA TYR A 26 -4.36 -3.60 -8.62
C TYR A 26 -5.29 -2.68 -7.85
N LEU A 27 -6.50 -2.39 -8.37
CA LEU A 27 -7.50 -1.63 -7.63
C LEU A 27 -7.74 -2.27 -6.26
N ASN A 28 -8.04 -3.57 -6.23
CA ASN A 28 -8.39 -4.25 -4.98
C ASN A 28 -7.21 -4.40 -4.02
N SER A 29 -5.96 -4.34 -4.50
CA SER A 29 -4.75 -4.29 -3.65
C SER A 29 -4.60 -3.00 -2.84
N ILE A 30 -5.27 -1.93 -3.25
CA ILE A 30 -5.25 -0.62 -2.56
C ILE A 30 -6.64 -0.17 -2.12
N LEU A 31 -7.71 -0.84 -2.55
CA LEU A 31 -9.09 -0.49 -2.24
C LEU A 31 -9.34 -0.33 -0.75
N PRO A 32 -8.79 -1.13 0.18
CA PRO A 32 -9.00 -0.89 1.60
C PRO A 32 -8.55 0.51 2.10
N ASP A 33 -7.59 1.13 1.40
CA ASP A 33 -7.12 2.50 1.65
C ASP A 33 -8.12 3.59 1.19
N ILE A 34 -9.21 3.24 0.51
CA ILE A 34 -10.34 4.14 0.22
C ILE A 34 -10.91 4.81 1.46
N ARG A 35 -10.76 4.19 2.63
CA ARG A 35 -11.16 4.75 3.93
C ARG A 35 -10.61 6.15 4.19
N TYR A 36 -9.45 6.48 3.59
CA TYR A 36 -8.83 7.79 3.75
C TYR A 36 -9.59 8.89 3.01
N THR A 37 -10.32 8.57 1.93
CA THR A 37 -11.08 9.54 1.12
C THR A 37 -12.59 9.43 1.33
N ALA A 38 -13.10 8.23 1.63
CA ALA A 38 -14.54 7.95 1.70
C ALA A 38 -15.16 8.05 3.11
N SER A 39 -14.40 8.50 4.13
CA SER A 39 -14.88 8.53 5.53
C SER A 39 -15.42 7.18 6.05
N ILE A 40 -14.91 6.07 5.52
CA ILE A 40 -15.31 4.71 5.91
C ILE A 40 -14.43 4.24 7.07
N ASN A 41 -15.00 3.50 8.02
CA ASN A 41 -14.24 2.92 9.13
C ASN A 41 -13.33 1.77 8.65
N ARG A 42 -12.17 1.61 9.30
CA ARG A 42 -11.19 0.58 8.92
C ARG A 42 -11.77 -0.83 9.01
N GLU A 43 -12.61 -1.09 10.01
CA GLU A 43 -13.23 -2.39 10.26
C GLU A 43 -14.15 -2.84 9.12
N ARG A 44 -14.66 -1.90 8.30
CA ARG A 44 -15.44 -2.23 7.11
C ARG A 44 -14.56 -2.60 5.92
N THR A 45 -13.42 -1.94 5.76
CA THR A 45 -12.53 -2.16 4.62
C THR A 45 -11.36 -3.12 4.92
N HIS A 46 -11.23 -3.60 6.16
CA HIS A 46 -10.21 -4.56 6.59
C HIS A 46 -10.89 -5.70 7.33
N ILE A 47 -11.66 -6.49 6.59
CA ILE A 47 -12.26 -7.71 7.10
C ILE A 47 -11.17 -8.74 7.47
N ASP A 48 -11.56 -9.80 8.17
CA ASP A 48 -10.66 -10.91 8.41
C ASP A 48 -10.25 -11.55 7.08
N ILE A 49 -8.97 -11.89 6.94
CA ILE A 49 -8.44 -12.53 5.74
C ILE A 49 -9.11 -13.89 5.49
N ASP A 50 -9.50 -14.60 6.55
CA ASP A 50 -10.17 -15.89 6.41
C ASP A 50 -11.59 -15.76 5.82
N LEU A 51 -12.17 -14.55 5.83
CA LEU A 51 -13.47 -14.24 5.25
C LEU A 51 -13.39 -13.76 3.80
N THR A 52 -12.21 -13.34 3.31
CA THR A 52 -12.10 -12.80 1.94
C THR A 52 -12.52 -13.78 0.84
N PRO A 53 -12.27 -15.11 0.92
CA PRO A 53 -12.73 -16.03 -0.13
C PRO A 53 -14.26 -16.08 -0.25
N GLN A 54 -14.97 -15.91 0.87
CA GLN A 54 -16.43 -15.94 0.90
C GLN A 54 -17.01 -14.62 0.38
N VAL A 55 -16.45 -13.50 0.81
CA VAL A 55 -16.91 -12.16 0.41
C VAL A 55 -16.66 -11.89 -1.08
N PHE A 56 -15.56 -12.40 -1.63
CA PHE A 56 -15.18 -12.19 -3.03
C PHE A 56 -15.32 -13.45 -3.90
N ALA A 57 -16.20 -14.38 -3.52
CA ALA A 57 -16.33 -15.68 -4.19
C ALA A 57 -16.54 -15.57 -5.72
N ASP A 58 -17.31 -14.58 -6.16
CA ASP A 58 -17.62 -14.35 -7.58
C ASP A 58 -16.61 -13.42 -8.29
N TYR A 59 -15.64 -12.86 -7.55
CA TYR A 59 -14.75 -11.81 -8.03
C TYR A 59 -13.27 -12.19 -7.79
N ILE A 60 -12.80 -13.22 -8.49
CA ILE A 60 -11.49 -13.84 -8.21
C ILE A 60 -10.29 -12.89 -8.27
N ASP A 61 -10.26 -11.94 -9.21
CA ASP A 61 -9.15 -10.99 -9.31
C ASP A 61 -9.22 -9.92 -8.22
N ALA A 62 -10.42 -9.54 -7.81
CA ALA A 62 -10.64 -8.67 -6.67
C ALA A 62 -10.22 -9.37 -5.36
N TYR A 63 -10.62 -10.62 -5.17
CA TYR A 63 -10.20 -11.48 -4.06
C TYR A 63 -8.67 -11.51 -3.92
N LYS A 64 -7.96 -11.78 -5.02
CA LYS A 64 -6.49 -11.84 -5.06
C LYS A 64 -5.87 -10.52 -4.60
N GLY A 65 -6.30 -9.41 -5.19
CA GLY A 65 -5.80 -8.07 -4.85
C GLY A 65 -6.07 -7.72 -3.39
N TYR A 66 -7.31 -7.87 -2.97
CA TYR A 66 -7.77 -7.52 -1.63
C TYR A 66 -7.09 -8.36 -0.54
N SER A 67 -6.95 -9.68 -0.77
CA SER A 67 -6.26 -10.56 0.18
C SER A 67 -4.79 -10.21 0.32
N LEU A 68 -4.13 -9.78 -0.77
CA LEU A 68 -2.76 -9.30 -0.68
C LEU A 68 -2.65 -8.05 0.20
N HIS A 69 -3.58 -7.10 0.09
CA HIS A 69 -3.61 -5.93 0.97
C HIS A 69 -3.65 -6.35 2.45
N LEU A 70 -4.61 -7.21 2.80
CA LEU A 70 -4.78 -7.68 4.18
C LEU A 70 -3.55 -8.45 4.67
N LEU A 71 -2.93 -9.27 3.80
CA LEU A 71 -1.68 -9.93 4.13
C LEU A 71 -0.57 -8.94 4.40
N ILE A 72 -0.41 -7.89 3.60
CA ILE A 72 0.63 -6.89 3.85
C ILE A 72 0.38 -6.20 5.18
N ASP A 73 -0.85 -5.80 5.49
CA ASP A 73 -1.18 -5.16 6.76
C ASP A 73 -0.95 -6.11 7.96
N ALA A 74 -1.35 -7.37 7.83
CA ALA A 74 -1.10 -8.41 8.83
C ALA A 74 0.40 -8.69 8.98
N ASN A 75 1.15 -8.69 7.89
CA ASN A 75 2.53 -9.14 7.89
C ASN A 75 3.55 -8.02 8.14
N VAL A 76 3.30 -6.80 7.70
CA VAL A 76 4.12 -5.64 8.09
C VAL A 76 4.02 -5.40 9.59
N SER A 77 2.87 -5.71 10.20
CA SER A 77 2.69 -5.69 11.65
C SER A 77 3.23 -6.94 12.37
N ARG A 78 3.04 -8.15 11.81
CA ARG A 78 3.49 -9.43 12.43
C ARG A 78 4.97 -9.77 12.22
N TRP A 79 5.58 -9.43 11.08
CA TRP A 79 6.94 -9.87 10.72
C TRP A 79 8.07 -9.03 11.31
N ASP A 80 7.74 -8.07 12.17
CA ASP A 80 8.72 -7.15 12.72
C ASP A 80 9.51 -6.41 11.62
N LEU A 81 9.02 -6.31 10.37
CA LEU A 81 9.78 -5.75 9.25
C LEU A 81 10.30 -4.35 9.60
N LEU A 82 9.41 -3.51 10.14
CA LEU A 82 9.76 -2.16 10.59
C LEU A 82 10.80 -2.18 11.71
N ASN A 83 10.72 -3.16 12.62
CA ASN A 83 11.70 -3.34 13.69
C ASN A 83 13.04 -3.87 13.15
N LYS A 84 13.04 -4.83 12.23
CA LYS A 84 14.24 -5.35 11.54
C LYS A 84 14.95 -4.24 10.77
N ILE A 85 14.20 -3.41 10.04
CA ILE A 85 14.71 -2.20 9.37
C ILE A 85 15.31 -1.26 10.41
N LYS A 86 14.56 -0.97 11.49
CA LYS A 86 15.05 -0.11 12.58
C LYS A 86 16.35 -0.63 13.19
N LEU A 87 16.49 -1.95 13.37
CA LEU A 87 17.69 -2.58 13.92
C LEU A 87 18.93 -2.48 13.03
N GLN A 88 18.77 -2.16 11.74
CA GLN A 88 19.90 -1.90 10.84
C GLN A 88 20.61 -0.56 11.11
N TYR A 89 19.99 0.31 11.90
CA TYR A 89 20.55 1.62 12.21
C TYR A 89 21.35 1.61 13.53
N PRO A 90 22.41 2.44 13.63
CA PRO A 90 23.12 2.67 14.88
C PRO A 90 22.18 3.03 16.04
N PHE A 91 22.58 2.68 17.27
CA PHE A 91 21.75 2.86 18.48
C PHE A 91 21.18 4.27 18.63
N PHE A 92 21.98 5.31 18.40
CA PHE A 92 21.51 6.70 18.52
C PHE A 92 20.41 7.03 17.49
N LEU A 93 20.52 6.56 16.25
CA LEU A 93 19.48 6.76 15.24
C LEU A 93 18.21 5.97 15.57
N ARG A 94 18.33 4.78 16.19
CA ARG A 94 17.17 3.99 16.62
C ARG A 94 16.29 4.73 17.64
N GLN A 95 16.86 5.62 18.44
CA GLN A 95 16.09 6.44 19.37
C GLN A 95 15.29 7.54 18.67
N ILE A 96 15.78 8.02 17.51
CA ILE A 96 15.17 9.09 16.72
C ILE A 96 14.15 8.52 15.74
N LEU A 97 14.48 7.40 15.09
CA LEU A 97 13.67 6.72 14.08
C LEU A 97 12.54 5.93 14.74
N LYS A 98 11.48 6.66 15.11
CA LYS A 98 10.19 6.06 15.52
C LYS A 98 9.62 5.21 14.38
N THR A 99 8.79 4.22 14.71
CA THR A 99 8.14 3.34 13.72
C THR A 99 7.40 4.10 12.63
N SER A 100 6.78 5.24 12.96
CA SER A 100 6.14 6.12 11.98
C SER A 100 7.12 6.69 10.94
N ILE A 101 8.37 6.96 11.31
CA ILE A 101 9.41 7.41 10.39
C ILE A 101 9.88 6.25 9.53
N ILE A 102 10.06 5.06 10.11
CA ILE A 102 10.43 3.86 9.34
C ILE A 102 9.37 3.52 8.29
N ASN A 103 8.08 3.67 8.60
CA ASN A 103 7.00 3.56 7.61
C ASN A 103 7.18 4.53 6.45
N ILE A 104 7.54 5.78 6.72
CA ILE A 104 7.77 6.78 5.67
C ILE A 104 9.01 6.41 4.85
N VAL A 105 10.07 5.93 5.49
CA VAL A 105 11.27 5.45 4.80
C VAL A 105 10.93 4.27 3.87
N LEU A 106 10.07 3.36 4.33
CA LEU A 106 9.57 2.24 3.51
C LEU A 106 8.75 2.73 2.31
N GLU A 107 7.80 3.64 2.52
CA GLU A 107 7.00 4.23 1.44
C GLU A 107 7.88 4.95 0.41
N VAL A 108 8.90 5.70 0.86
CA VAL A 108 9.88 6.35 -0.02
C VAL A 108 10.71 5.31 -0.78
N TYR A 109 11.15 4.24 -0.12
CA TYR A 109 11.84 3.13 -0.79
C TYR A 109 10.97 2.51 -1.90
N CYS A 110 9.72 2.17 -1.59
CA CYS A 110 8.77 1.61 -2.55
C CYS A 110 8.49 2.58 -3.70
N LEU A 111 8.39 3.89 -3.42
CA LEU A 111 8.23 4.92 -4.43
C LEU A 111 9.42 4.99 -5.40
N GLU A 112 10.65 4.89 -4.91
CA GLU A 112 11.83 4.92 -5.78
C GLU A 112 11.91 3.66 -6.66
N LYS A 113 11.44 2.51 -6.15
CA LYS A 113 11.42 1.26 -6.91
C LYS A 113 10.25 1.18 -7.89
N ILE A 114 9.07 1.68 -7.53
CA ILE A 114 7.87 1.62 -8.38
C ILE A 114 7.99 2.51 -9.62
N LYS A 115 8.73 3.64 -9.54
CA LYS A 115 9.06 4.48 -10.69
C LYS A 115 9.78 3.76 -11.83
N LEU A 116 10.39 2.61 -11.53
CA LEU A 116 11.08 1.76 -12.52
C LEU A 116 10.14 0.74 -13.16
N GLN A 117 8.87 0.69 -12.75
CA GLN A 117 7.87 -0.23 -13.24
C GLN A 117 6.96 0.45 -14.29
N PRO A 118 6.27 -0.33 -15.14
CA PRO A 118 5.26 0.21 -16.04
C PRO A 118 4.15 0.96 -15.28
N SER A 119 3.56 1.96 -15.93
CA SER A 119 2.31 2.56 -15.47
C SER A 119 1.21 1.50 -15.45
N ILE A 120 0.35 1.57 -14.44
CA ILE A 120 -0.80 0.68 -14.30
C ILE A 120 -2.10 1.45 -14.46
N PHE A 121 -3.16 0.72 -14.79
CA PHE A 121 -4.51 1.22 -14.84
C PHE A 121 -5.33 0.56 -13.75
N LEU A 122 -6.20 1.32 -13.10
CA LEU A 122 -7.16 0.81 -12.13
C LEU A 122 -8.50 0.60 -12.83
N SER A 123 -9.18 -0.49 -12.53
CA SER A 123 -10.55 -0.68 -13.00
C SER A 123 -11.46 0.44 -12.45
N LYS A 124 -12.46 0.83 -13.23
CA LYS A 124 -13.56 1.72 -12.81
C LYS A 124 -14.85 0.95 -12.54
N ASP A 125 -14.82 -0.37 -12.72
CA ASP A 125 -15.99 -1.20 -12.58
C ASP A 125 -16.39 -1.30 -11.11
N TYR A 126 -17.67 -1.05 -10.87
CA TYR A 126 -18.25 -1.17 -9.54
C TYR A 126 -18.80 -2.59 -9.34
N LEU A 127 -18.13 -3.36 -8.48
CA LEU A 127 -18.54 -4.72 -8.12
C LEU A 127 -19.58 -4.68 -6.99
N SER A 128 -20.55 -5.60 -6.99
CA SER A 128 -21.61 -5.60 -5.97
C SER A 128 -21.04 -5.77 -4.54
N VAL A 129 -19.94 -6.53 -4.41
CA VAL A 129 -19.23 -6.72 -3.13
C VAL A 129 -18.75 -5.41 -2.48
N TYR A 130 -18.53 -4.34 -3.27
CA TYR A 130 -18.15 -3.04 -2.71
C TYR A 130 -19.26 -2.42 -1.88
N GLN A 131 -20.52 -2.65 -2.27
CA GLN A 131 -21.67 -2.22 -1.50
C GLN A 131 -21.71 -2.91 -0.13
N ASP A 132 -21.37 -4.20 -0.07
CA ASP A 132 -21.34 -4.98 1.18
C ASP A 132 -20.22 -4.49 2.12
N LEU A 133 -19.13 -3.98 1.55
CA LEU A 133 -18.07 -3.29 2.30
C LEU A 133 -18.45 -1.84 2.69
N GLY A 134 -19.63 -1.37 2.29
CA GLY A 134 -20.10 -0.01 2.53
C GLY A 134 -19.37 1.06 1.73
N ILE A 135 -18.79 0.69 0.59
CA ILE A 135 -18.15 1.59 -0.38
C ILE A 135 -19.21 1.93 -1.42
N SER A 136 -19.59 3.21 -1.53
CA SER A 136 -20.51 3.62 -2.59
C SER A 136 -19.80 3.70 -3.95
N LYS A 137 -20.59 3.73 -5.03
CA LYS A 137 -20.04 3.94 -6.38
C LYS A 137 -19.31 5.28 -6.48
N ASP A 138 -19.89 6.33 -5.90
CA ASP A 138 -19.30 7.68 -5.91
C ASP A 138 -17.98 7.71 -5.15
N ASP A 139 -17.88 7.01 -4.00
CA ASP A 139 -16.63 6.89 -3.25
C ASP A 139 -15.54 6.20 -4.06
N LEU A 140 -15.89 5.14 -4.79
CA LEU A 140 -14.96 4.41 -5.66
C LEU A 140 -14.49 5.30 -6.82
N GLU A 141 -15.43 5.96 -7.50
CA GLU A 141 -15.13 6.85 -8.62
C GLU A 141 -14.21 8.01 -8.19
N ASP A 142 -14.49 8.65 -7.05
CA ASP A 142 -13.63 9.70 -6.46
C ASP A 142 -12.24 9.16 -6.07
N PHE A 143 -12.18 8.00 -5.44
CA PHE A 143 -10.90 7.37 -5.07
C PHE A 143 -10.05 7.06 -6.30
N VAL A 144 -10.63 6.44 -7.32
CA VAL A 144 -9.91 6.12 -8.57
C VAL A 144 -9.44 7.40 -9.26
N ALA A 145 -10.30 8.42 -9.35
CA ALA A 145 -9.94 9.71 -9.96
C ALA A 145 -8.77 10.40 -9.24
N LYS A 146 -8.72 10.32 -7.91
CA LYS A 146 -7.58 10.82 -7.11
C LYS A 146 -6.31 10.00 -7.34
N MET A 147 -6.42 8.69 -7.50
CA MET A 147 -5.27 7.80 -7.66
C MET A 147 -4.67 7.77 -9.07
N GLU A 148 -5.47 8.01 -10.12
CA GLU A 148 -5.02 7.97 -11.53
C GLU A 148 -3.78 8.83 -11.84
N PRO A 149 -3.68 10.10 -11.38
CA PRO A 149 -2.47 10.91 -11.58
C PRO A 149 -1.22 10.27 -10.97
N PHE A 150 -1.36 9.63 -9.81
CA PHE A 150 -0.26 8.91 -9.19
C PHE A 150 0.12 7.66 -9.99
N MET A 151 -0.83 6.88 -10.50
CA MET A 151 -0.55 5.69 -11.32
C MET A 151 0.18 6.02 -12.63
N SER A 152 0.00 7.23 -13.13
CA SER A 152 0.61 7.70 -14.37
C SER A 152 2.04 8.23 -14.19
N SER A 153 2.39 8.73 -13.00
CA SER A 153 3.65 9.47 -12.78
C SER A 153 4.53 8.95 -11.65
N TYR A 154 3.97 8.10 -10.78
CA TYR A 154 4.61 7.58 -9.55
C TYR A 154 5.42 8.64 -8.80
N SER A 155 4.81 9.79 -8.54
CA SER A 155 5.49 10.89 -7.85
C SER A 155 4.94 11.11 -6.44
N PHE A 156 5.82 11.49 -5.51
CA PHE A 156 5.39 11.86 -4.15
C PHE A 156 4.48 13.10 -4.16
N ALA A 157 4.61 13.97 -5.15
CA ALA A 157 3.77 15.15 -5.29
C ALA A 157 2.31 14.76 -5.57
N GLU A 158 2.05 13.73 -6.38
CA GLU A 158 0.70 13.23 -6.59
C GLU A 158 0.14 12.56 -5.33
N VAL A 159 0.96 11.77 -4.62
CA VAL A 159 0.58 11.19 -3.31
C VAL A 159 0.17 12.28 -2.31
N GLU A 160 0.94 13.38 -2.26
CA GLU A 160 0.61 14.52 -1.43
C GLU A 160 -0.70 15.20 -1.86
N LYS A 161 -0.91 15.42 -3.17
CA LYS A 161 -2.16 16.00 -3.67
C LYS A 161 -3.37 15.16 -3.27
N VAL A 162 -3.28 13.83 -3.37
CA VAL A 162 -4.35 12.93 -2.91
C VAL A 162 -4.65 13.18 -1.43
N MET A 163 -3.63 13.19 -0.58
CA MET A 163 -3.80 13.38 0.86
C MET A 163 -4.29 14.77 1.26
N LEU A 164 -3.97 15.79 0.48
CA LEU A 164 -4.37 17.17 0.76
C LEU A 164 -5.69 17.57 0.07
N SER A 165 -6.18 16.75 -0.87
CA SER A 165 -7.47 16.97 -1.54
C SER A 165 -8.67 16.71 -0.62
N ASP A 166 -8.49 15.90 0.42
CA ASP A 166 -9.49 15.65 1.45
C ASP A 166 -9.27 16.57 2.65
N GLU A 167 -10.28 17.34 3.03
CA GLU A 167 -10.16 18.32 4.12
C GLU A 167 -9.83 17.66 5.47
N LYS A 168 -10.36 16.46 5.75
CA LYS A 168 -10.09 15.76 7.02
C LYS A 168 -8.64 15.31 7.08
N LEU A 169 -8.12 14.78 5.98
CA LEU A 169 -6.70 14.39 5.86
C LEU A 169 -5.78 15.61 5.91
N ALA A 170 -6.14 16.70 5.23
CA ALA A 170 -5.34 17.93 5.18
C ALA A 170 -5.12 18.54 6.58
N HIS A 171 -6.09 18.40 7.49
CA HIS A 171 -5.98 18.88 8.86
C HIS A 171 -5.35 17.86 9.83
N ASN A 172 -5.13 16.62 9.40
CA ASN A 172 -4.58 15.56 10.24
C ASN A 172 -3.07 15.77 10.51
N PRO A 173 -2.63 15.95 11.78
CA PRO A 173 -1.22 16.16 12.10
C PRO A 173 -0.30 15.02 11.67
N LYS A 174 -0.81 13.77 11.65
CA LYS A 174 -0.04 12.61 11.20
C LYS A 174 0.28 12.69 9.71
N ILE A 175 -0.69 13.14 8.89
CA ILE A 175 -0.52 13.35 7.45
C ILE A 175 0.45 14.49 7.18
N LYS A 176 0.31 15.63 7.86
CA LYS A 176 1.26 16.75 7.76
C LYS A 176 2.69 16.32 8.09
N ASN A 177 2.87 15.51 9.14
CA ASN A 177 4.18 14.98 9.51
C ASN A 177 4.71 13.97 8.49
N TYR A 178 3.84 13.10 7.94
CA TYR A 178 4.18 12.17 6.85
C TYR A 178 4.73 12.93 5.64
N ILE A 179 4.01 13.95 5.16
CA ILE A 179 4.40 14.78 4.02
C ILE A 179 5.73 15.51 4.31
N LYS A 180 5.86 16.14 5.48
CA LYS A 180 7.07 16.87 5.88
C LYS A 180 8.31 15.97 5.86
N ILE A 181 8.23 14.80 6.48
CA ILE A 181 9.37 13.87 6.55
C ILE A 181 9.64 13.25 5.18
N GLY A 182 8.60 12.87 4.42
CA GLY A 182 8.75 12.34 3.07
C GLY A 182 9.48 13.32 2.14
N ARG A 183 9.08 14.61 2.16
CA ARG A 183 9.78 15.69 1.44
C ARG A 183 11.23 15.83 1.90
N LEU A 184 11.49 15.83 3.21
CA LEU A 184 12.85 15.95 3.74
C LEU A 184 13.75 14.82 3.23
N ILE A 185 13.27 13.57 3.26
CA ILE A 185 14.02 12.42 2.76
C ILE A 185 14.23 12.56 1.24
N LEU A 186 13.17 12.80 0.47
CA LEU A 186 13.25 12.86 -1.00
C LEU A 186 14.16 13.99 -1.51
N ASN A 187 14.15 15.15 -0.85
CA ASN A 187 14.94 16.32 -1.23
C ASN A 187 16.40 16.26 -0.76
N ASN A 188 16.78 15.27 0.05
CA ASN A 188 18.14 15.11 0.54
C ASN A 188 18.73 13.76 0.11
N ALA A 189 19.52 13.77 -0.96
CA ALA A 189 20.07 12.56 -1.57
C ALA A 189 20.86 11.68 -0.59
N HIS A 190 21.66 12.28 0.29
CA HIS A 190 22.46 11.54 1.27
C HIS A 190 21.59 10.86 2.34
N ILE A 191 20.62 11.58 2.90
CA ILE A 191 19.66 11.02 3.86
C ILE A 191 18.86 9.91 3.19
N LYS A 192 18.35 10.16 1.98
CA LYS A 192 17.60 9.16 1.20
C LYS A 192 18.41 7.90 1.02
N GLN A 193 19.60 7.99 0.42
CA GLN A 193 20.46 6.84 0.13
C GLN A 193 20.79 6.06 1.40
N TYR A 194 21.13 6.75 2.49
CA TYR A 194 21.45 6.11 3.75
C TYR A 194 20.26 5.34 4.35
N LEU A 195 19.07 5.97 4.38
CA LEU A 195 17.87 5.36 4.97
C LEU A 195 17.36 4.21 4.09
N ILE A 196 17.16 4.42 2.79
CA ILE A 196 16.59 3.38 1.91
C ILE A 196 17.56 2.21 1.70
N GLY A 197 18.88 2.46 1.75
CA GLY A 197 19.89 1.40 1.59
C GLY A 197 19.84 0.32 2.67
N LYS A 198 19.19 0.59 3.81
CA LYS A 198 18.93 -0.40 4.87
C LYS A 198 17.61 -1.15 4.70
N VAL A 199 16.72 -0.66 3.86
CA VAL A 199 15.41 -1.28 3.59
C VAL A 199 15.53 -2.36 2.53
N ASP A 200 16.27 -2.10 1.44
CA ASP A 200 16.30 -2.94 0.24
C ASP A 200 16.45 -4.45 0.50
N PRO A 201 17.52 -4.94 1.18
CA PRO A 201 17.70 -6.38 1.36
C PRO A 201 16.62 -7.02 2.25
N LEU A 202 16.10 -6.27 3.23
CA LEU A 202 15.05 -6.76 4.13
C LEU A 202 13.69 -6.82 3.42
N TYR A 203 13.41 -5.85 2.56
CA TYR A 203 12.18 -5.83 1.80
C TYR A 203 12.14 -6.94 0.75
N GLU A 204 13.25 -7.20 0.06
CA GLU A 204 13.33 -8.32 -0.89
C GLU A 204 13.14 -9.69 -0.19
N THR A 205 13.72 -9.86 1.01
CA THR A 205 13.48 -11.07 1.81
C THR A 205 12.01 -11.17 2.22
N PHE A 206 11.42 -10.06 2.65
CA PHE A 206 10.00 -9.98 2.97
C PHE A 206 9.11 -10.35 1.77
N LEU A 207 9.42 -9.86 0.57
CA LEU A 207 8.66 -10.20 -0.64
C LEU A 207 8.73 -11.71 -0.95
N ILE A 208 9.87 -12.35 -0.75
CA ILE A 208 10.01 -13.80 -0.93
C ILE A 208 9.11 -14.56 0.05
N ASP A 209 9.15 -14.22 1.33
CA ASP A 209 8.34 -14.92 2.33
C ASP A 209 6.84 -14.63 2.16
N LEU A 210 6.50 -13.37 1.89
CA LEU A 210 5.14 -12.95 1.56
C LEU A 210 4.62 -13.67 0.31
N SER A 211 5.44 -13.88 -0.71
CA SER A 211 5.01 -14.59 -1.94
C SER A 211 4.54 -16.01 -1.64
N LYS A 212 5.21 -16.73 -0.73
CA LYS A 212 4.85 -18.10 -0.33
C LYS A 212 3.57 -18.11 0.48
N GLU A 213 3.43 -17.16 1.39
CA GLU A 213 2.21 -17.02 2.21
C GLU A 213 1.02 -16.63 1.34
N TYR A 214 1.22 -15.68 0.44
CA TYR A 214 0.21 -15.23 -0.50
C TYR A 214 -0.25 -16.36 -1.42
N ALA A 215 0.67 -17.12 -2.03
CA ALA A 215 0.34 -18.28 -2.84
C ALA A 215 -0.56 -19.29 -2.10
N LYS A 216 -0.28 -19.54 -0.81
CA LYS A 216 -1.13 -20.40 0.03
C LYS A 216 -2.53 -19.82 0.21
N VAL A 217 -2.65 -18.52 0.50
CA VAL A 217 -3.94 -17.86 0.68
C VAL A 217 -4.78 -17.95 -0.58
N ILE A 218 -4.21 -17.64 -1.74
CA ILE A 218 -4.96 -17.67 -3.01
C ILE A 218 -5.06 -19.07 -3.65
N GLY A 219 -4.57 -20.12 -2.99
CA GLY A 219 -4.69 -21.50 -3.44
C GLY A 219 -3.80 -21.89 -4.63
N VAL A 220 -2.73 -21.13 -4.90
CA VAL A 220 -1.75 -21.45 -5.94
C VAL A 220 -0.73 -22.44 -5.37
N ARG A 221 -0.63 -23.63 -5.99
CA ARG A 221 0.32 -24.69 -5.60
C ARG A 221 1.68 -24.53 -6.27
#